data_AF-A0A923QLY2-F1
#
_entry.id   AF-A0A923QLY2-F1
#
_cell.length_a   1.000
_cell.length_b   1.000
_cell.length_c   1.000
_cell.angle_alpha   90.00
_cell.angle_beta   90.00
_cell.angle_gamma   90.00
#
_symmetry.space_group_name_H-M   'P 1'
#
loop_
_entity.id
_entity.type
_entity.pdbx_description
1 polymer ?
#
loop_
_entity_poly.entity_id
_entity_poly.type
_entity_poly.pdbx_seq_one_letter_code
_entity_poly.pdbx_strand_id
1 'polypeptide(L)' 'TAEAPGLLGSKAIKWNFTKFLVGKDGEVIRRYAPQDAPKGLGKDIETAL' A
#
# COMPACT_ATOMS: atom_id res chain seq x y z
N THR A 1 -1.87 10.25 2.64
CA THR A 1 -0.49 9.72 2.44
C THR A 1 0.49 10.10 3.54
N ALA A 2 0.07 10.82 4.58
CA ALA A 2 0.92 11.05 5.75
C ALA A 2 1.18 9.75 6.53
N GLU A 3 0.20 8.84 6.55
CA GLU A 3 0.24 7.58 7.30
C GLU A 3 1.13 6.50 6.66
N ALA A 4 1.25 6.47 5.33
CA ALA A 4 2.08 5.50 4.61
C ALA A 4 2.99 6.17 3.58
N PRO A 5 4.17 6.66 4.00
CA PRO A 5 5.15 7.24 3.09
C PRO A 5 5.68 6.18 2.10
N GLY A 6 6.01 6.62 0.90
CA GLY A 6 6.61 5.79 -0.14
C GLY A 6 8.13 5.72 0.01
N LEU A 7 8.80 5.24 -1.04
CA LEU A 7 10.26 5.21 -1.11
C LEU A 7 10.88 6.56 -0.72
N LEU A 8 11.94 6.50 0.09
CA LEU A 8 12.66 7.66 0.63
C LEU A 8 11.77 8.68 1.38
N GLY A 9 10.71 8.20 2.04
CA GLY A 9 9.81 9.07 2.83
C GLY A 9 8.86 9.91 1.97
N SER A 10 8.75 9.62 0.68
CA SER A 10 7.93 10.42 -0.24
C SER A 10 6.44 10.33 0.08
N LYS A 11 5.83 11.47 0.43
CA LYS A 11 4.40 11.55 0.75
C LYS A 11 3.51 11.72 -0.48
N ALA A 12 4.04 12.21 -1.60
CA ALA A 12 3.28 12.39 -2.82
C ALA A 12 3.06 11.06 -3.56
N ILE A 13 1.94 10.95 -4.28
CA ILE A 13 1.73 9.94 -5.32
C ILE A 13 2.22 10.57 -6.62
N LYS A 14 3.35 10.07 -7.14
CA LYS A 14 4.00 10.62 -8.34
C LYS A 14 3.55 9.94 -9.64
N TRP A 15 2.88 8.79 -9.53
CA TRP A 15 2.50 7.97 -10.68
C TRP A 15 1.26 7.13 -10.39
N ASN A 16 0.55 6.75 -11.46
CA ASN A 16 -0.63 5.90 -11.38
C ASN A 16 -0.31 4.51 -10.80
N PHE A 17 -1.33 3.86 -10.24
CA PHE A 17 -1.25 2.50 -9.66
C PHE A 17 -0.42 2.36 -8.38
N THR A 18 -0.23 3.42 -7.59
CA THR A 18 0.13 3.26 -6.17
C THR A 18 -1.05 2.61 -5.44
N LYS A 19 -0.82 1.56 -4.66
CA LYS A 19 -1.88 0.76 -4.02
C LYS A 19 -1.71 0.82 -2.50
N PHE A 20 -2.81 0.70 -1.77
CA PHE A 20 -2.83 0.68 -0.31
C PHE A 20 -3.65 -0.50 0.18
N LEU A 21 -3.12 -1.22 1.18
CA LEU A 21 -3.89 -2.18 1.95
C LEU A 21 -4.40 -1.46 3.21
N VAL A 22 -5.72 -1.45 3.37
CA VAL A 22 -6.42 -0.80 4.47
C VAL A 22 -7.11 -1.88 5.30
N GLY A 23 -6.96 -1.81 6.62
CA GLY A 23 -7.55 -2.73 7.57
C GLY A 23 -9.06 -2.52 7.74
N LYS A 24 -9.71 -3.49 8.41
CA LYS A 24 -11.15 -3.42 8.73
C LYS A 24 -11.50 -2.26 9.67
N ASP A 25 -10.53 -1.80 10.44
CA ASP A 25 -10.58 -0.64 11.32
C ASP A 25 -10.38 0.70 10.58
N GLY A 26 -10.05 0.67 9.29
CA GLY A 26 -9.80 1.84 8.47
C GLY A 26 -8.34 2.32 8.45
N GLU A 27 -7.46 1.68 9.21
CA GLU A 27 -6.04 2.06 9.30
C GLU A 27 -5.24 1.53 8.09
N VAL A 28 -4.23 2.30 7.66
CA VAL A 28 -3.38 1.90 6.55
C VAL A 28 -2.34 0.89 7.03
N ILE A 29 -2.48 -0.36 6.59
CA ILE A 29 -1.56 -1.45 6.92
C ILE A 29 -0.29 -1.34 6.06
N ARG A 30 -0.43 -1.06 4.76
CA ARG A 30 0.70 -1.05 3.82
C ARG A 30 0.46 -0.21 2.58
N ARG A 31 1.55 0.34 2.03
CA ARG A 31 1.62 0.97 0.70
C ARG A 31 2.49 0.14 -0.25
N TYR A 32 2.04 0.00 -1.49
CA TYR A 32 2.74 -0.69 -2.58
C TYR A 32 3.06 0.29 -3.72
N ALA A 33 4.24 0.09 -4.32
CA ALA A 33 4.69 0.85 -5.47
C ALA A 33 3.88 0.49 -6.73
N PRO A 34 3.86 1.37 -7.75
CA PRO A 34 3.23 1.08 -9.04
C PRO A 34 3.65 -0.26 -9.66
N GLN A 35 4.94 -0.57 -9.61
CA GLN A 35 5.52 -1.79 -10.18
C GLN A 35 5.25 -3.07 -9.37
N ASP A 36 4.71 -2.98 -8.15
CA ASP A 36 4.40 -4.16 -7.36
C ASP A 36 3.26 -4.94 -8.01
N ALA A 37 3.54 -6.19 -8.35
CA ALA A 37 2.63 -7.06 -9.08
C ALA A 37 1.46 -7.52 -8.18
N PRO A 38 0.20 -7.52 -8.67
CA PRO A 38 -0.96 -7.96 -7.89
C PRO A 38 -0.84 -9.36 -7.30
N LYS A 39 -0.17 -10.28 -8.01
CA LYS A 39 0.04 -11.66 -7.56
C LYS A 39 0.75 -11.75 -6.20
N GLY A 40 1.61 -10.77 -5.87
CA GLY A 40 2.31 -10.73 -4.58
C GLY A 40 1.47 -10.20 -3.41
N LEU A 41 0.33 -9.57 -3.68
CA LEU A 41 -0.48 -8.89 -2.66
C LEU A 41 -1.40 -9.85 -1.88
N GLY A 42 -1.74 -11.01 -2.46
CA GLY A 42 -2.75 -11.91 -1.89
C GLY A 42 -2.44 -12.36 -0.47
N LYS A 43 -1.17 -12.71 -0.19
CA LYS A 43 -0.73 -13.13 1.14
C LYS A 43 -0.90 -12.03 2.20
N ASP A 44 -0.60 -10.78 1.84
CA ASP A 44 -0.74 -9.64 2.74
C ASP A 44 -2.23 -9.34 3.01
N ILE A 45 -3.09 -9.54 2.01
CA ILE A 45 -4.56 -9.41 2.16
C ILE A 45 -5.11 -10.50 3.09
N GLU A 46 -4.73 -11.76 2.89
CA GLU A 46 -5.16 -12.88 3.73
C GLU A 46 -4.73 -12.70 5.19
N THR A 47 -3.53 -12.16 5.41
CA THR A 47 -3.01 -11.87 6.75
C THR A 47 -3.80 -10.75 7.45
N ALA A 48 -4.47 -9.87 6.69
CA ALA A 48 -5.22 -8.73 7.20
C ALA A 48 -6.71 -9.04 7.49
N LEU A 49 -7.17 -10.27 7.26
CA LEU A 49 -8.54 -10.73 7.56
C LEU A 49 -8.72 -11.03 9.06
#